data_AF-A0A2N5DS95-F1
#
_entry.id   AF-A0A2N5DS95-F1
#
_cell.length_a   1.000
_cell.length_b   1.000
_cell.length_c   1.000
_cell.angle_alpha   90.00
_cell.angle_beta   90.00
_cell.angle_gamma   90.00
#
_symmetry.space_group_name_H-M   'P 1'
#
loop_
_entity.id
_entity.type
_entity.pdbx_description
1 polymer ?
#
loop_
_entity_poly.entity_id
_entity_poly.type
_entity_poly.pdbx_seq_one_letter_code
_entity_poly.pdbx_strand_id
1 'polypeptide(L)' 'MAYRKEITPNMVGVIKYARALGYKYQQIAAYYVINQGGIADVMKGRIGPEIPPASILPTDFPAL' A
#
# COMPACT_ATOMS: atom_id res chain seq x y z
N MET A 1 -16.63 7.56 16.20
CA MET A 1 -16.42 7.16 14.80
C MET A 1 -14.93 6.94 14.59
N ALA A 2 -14.48 5.74 14.24
CA ALA A 2 -13.06 5.53 13.90
C ALA A 2 -12.81 6.07 12.48
N TYR A 3 -11.94 7.07 12.34
CA TYR A 3 -11.54 7.61 11.03
C TYR A 3 -10.75 6.53 10.27
N ARG A 4 -11.33 6.01 9.18
CA ARG A 4 -10.64 5.11 8.26
C ARG A 4 -10.05 5.96 7.14
N LYS A 5 -8.72 6.03 7.07
CA LYS A 5 -8.03 6.66 5.95
C LYS A 5 -8.30 5.86 4.67
N GLU A 6 -8.74 6.55 3.63
CA GLU A 6 -9.04 5.97 2.32
C GLU A 6 -7.75 5.59 1.58
N ILE A 7 -7.78 4.47 0.86
CA ILE A 7 -6.66 4.02 0.01
C ILE A 7 -6.83 4.68 -1.35
N THR A 8 -5.93 5.61 -1.67
CA THR A 8 -5.94 6.32 -2.96
C THR A 8 -5.30 5.49 -4.09
N PRO A 9 -5.58 5.79 -5.37
CA PRO A 9 -4.94 5.13 -6.51
C PRO A 9 -3.40 5.13 -6.45
N ASN A 10 -2.79 6.23 -6.00
CA ASN A 10 -1.35 6.32 -5.84
C ASN A 10 -0.83 5.34 -4.76
N MET A 11 -1.54 5.23 -3.64
CA MET A 11 -1.21 4.27 -2.59
C MET A 11 -1.29 2.83 -3.10
N VAL A 12 -2.28 2.50 -3.93
CA VAL A 12 -2.41 1.16 -4.56
C VAL A 12 -1.14 0.79 -5.32
N GLY A 13 -0.66 1.69 -6.19
CA GLY A 13 0.56 1.48 -6.97
C GLY A 13 1.78 1.25 -6.07
N VAL A 14 1.97 2.09 -5.05
CA VAL A 14 3.10 1.96 -4.12
C VAL A 14 3.00 0.70 -3.26
N ILE A 15 1.82 0.33 -2.75
CA ILE A 15 1.59 -0.90 -2.00
C ILE A 15 2.00 -2.12 -2.84
N LYS A 16 1.54 -2.18 -4.09
CA LYS A 16 1.88 -3.27 -5.03
C LYS A 16 3.39 -3.36 -5.26
N TYR A 17 4.04 -2.22 -5.51
CA TYR A 17 5.49 -2.17 -5.74
C TYR A 17 6.29 -2.55 -4.49
N ALA A 18 5.97 -1.98 -3.33
CA ALA A 18 6.59 -2.32 -2.05
C ALA A 18 6.44 -3.83 -1.73
N ARG A 19 5.29 -4.43 -2.05
CA ARG A 19 5.11 -5.88 -1.87
C ARG A 19 5.96 -6.72 -2.81
N ALA A 20 6.15 -6.28 -4.06
CA ALA A 20 7.07 -6.95 -4.98
C ALA A 20 8.53 -6.88 -4.49
N LEU A 21 8.90 -5.81 -3.78
CA LEU A 21 10.23 -5.65 -3.18
C LEU A 21 10.42 -6.40 -1.85
N GLY A 22 9.36 -6.99 -1.28
CA GLY A 22 9.44 -7.83 -0.06
C GLY A 22 9.02 -7.15 1.25
N TYR A 23 8.60 -5.87 1.24
CA TYR A 23 8.17 -5.18 2.45
C TYR A 23 6.98 -5.88 3.14
N LYS A 24 7.00 -5.95 4.47
CA LYS A 24 5.90 -6.55 5.25
C LYS A 24 4.71 -5.61 5.31
N TYR A 25 3.50 -6.17 5.46
CA TYR A 25 2.27 -5.37 5.57
C TYR A 25 2.34 -4.35 6.71
N GLN A 26 2.98 -4.70 7.83
CA GLN A 26 3.18 -3.80 8.96
C GLN A 26 3.98 -2.53 8.58
N GLN A 27 5.06 -2.67 7.80
CA GLN A 27 5.89 -1.53 7.37
C GLN A 27 5.08 -0.58 6.47
N ILE A 28 4.38 -1.14 5.48
CA ILE A 28 3.56 -0.38 4.53
C ILE A 28 2.36 0.29 5.24
N ALA A 29 1.73 -0.44 6.17
CA ALA A 29 0.58 0.05 6.95
C ALA A 29 0.98 1.21 7.86
N ALA A 30 2.14 1.10 8.50
CA ALA A 30 2.68 2.15 9.36
C ALA A 30 3.00 3.42 8.56
N TYR A 31 3.68 3.29 7.41
CA TYR A 31 4.00 4.43 6.55
C TYR A 31 2.75 5.21 6.12
N TYR A 32 1.70 4.51 5.70
CA TYR A 32 0.46 5.17 5.27
C TYR A 32 -0.53 5.48 6.38
N VAL A 33 -0.31 4.98 7.59
CA VAL A 33 -1.26 5.03 8.72
C VAL A 33 -2.62 4.43 8.31
N ILE A 34 -2.58 3.20 7.78
CA ILE A 34 -3.76 2.42 7.35
C ILE A 34 -3.78 1.04 8.02
N ASN A 35 -4.93 0.34 7.91
CA ASN A 35 -5.04 -1.03 8.38
C ASN A 35 -4.42 -2.03 7.39
N GLN A 36 -3.79 -3.09 7.90
CA GLN A 36 -3.21 -4.17 7.08
C GLN A 36 -4.26 -4.88 6.20
N GLY A 37 -5.52 -4.91 6.62
CA GLY A 37 -6.62 -5.42 5.81
C GLY A 37 -6.78 -4.68 4.48
N GLY A 38 -6.56 -3.36 4.47
CA GLY A 38 -6.62 -2.57 3.24
C GLY A 38 -5.48 -2.91 2.27
N ILE A 39 -4.28 -3.19 2.79
CA ILE A 39 -3.17 -3.71 1.97
C ILE A 39 -3.53 -5.09 1.40
N ALA A 40 -4.15 -5.96 2.20
CA ALA A 40 -4.61 -7.27 1.73
C ALA A 40 -5.65 -7.13 0.61
N ASP A 41 -6.58 -6.19 0.73
CA ASP A 41 -7.60 -5.93 -0.29
C ASP A 41 -7.00 -5.40 -1.59
N VAL A 42 -5.96 -4.55 -1.52
CA VAL A 42 -5.16 -4.13 -2.69
C VAL A 42 -4.48 -5.33 -3.35
N MET A 43 -3.78 -6.16 -2.57
CA MET A 43 -3.03 -7.30 -3.12
C MET A 43 -3.93 -8.41 -3.66
N LYS A 44 -5.18 -8.50 -3.19
CA LYS A 44 -6.21 -9.41 -3.73
C LYS A 44 -6.96 -8.82 -4.92
N GLY A 45 -6.66 -7.59 -5.33
CA GLY A 45 -7.35 -6.92 -6.44
C GLY A 45 -8.78 -6.46 -6.11
N ARG A 46 -9.16 -6.39 -4.83
CA ARG A 46 -10.46 -5.83 -4.42
C ARG A 46 -10.47 -4.30 -4.44
N ILE A 47 -9.30 -3.69 -4.30
CA ILE A 47 -9.08 -2.24 -4.39
C ILE A 47 -8.08 -1.98 -5.52
N GLY A 48 -8.49 -1.18 -6.51
CA GLY A 48 -7.69 -0.79 -7.66
C GLY A 48 -7.06 -1.95 -8.43
N PRO A 49 -7.82 -2.99 -8.85
CA PRO A 49 -7.28 -4.11 -9.63
C PRO A 49 -6.57 -3.66 -10.91
N GLU A 50 -7.11 -2.65 -11.59
CA GLU A 50 -6.61 -2.07 -12.84
C GLU A 50 -5.34 -1.22 -12.68
N ILE A 51 -5.02 -0.80 -11.45
CA ILE A 51 -3.88 0.08 -11.18
C ILE A 51 -2.59 -0.75 -11.19
N PRO A 52 -1.62 -0.48 -12.08
CA PRO A 52 -0.35 -1.20 -12.07
C PRO A 52 0.48 -0.87 -10.82
N PRO A 53 1.46 -1.71 -10.45
CA PRO A 53 2.48 -1.32 -9.47
C PRO A 53 3.18 -0.02 -9.90
N ALA A 54 3.54 0.82 -8.93
CA ALA A 54 4.39 1.98 -9.16
C ALA A 54 5.78 1.55 -9.64
N SER A 55 6.52 2.46 -10.26
CA SER A 55 7.90 2.21 -10.72
C SER A 55 8.96 2.55 -9.68
N ILE A 56 8.62 3.38 -8.69
CA ILE A 56 9.50 3.82 -7.59
C ILE A 56 8.72 3.90 -6.29
N LEU A 57 9.43 3.79 -5.16
CA LEU A 57 8.88 4.13 -3.85
C LEU A 57 9.02 5.65 -3.60
N PRO A 58 8.14 6.24 -2.76
CA PRO A 58 8.36 7.57 -2.21
C PRO A 58 9.76 7.70 -1.59
N THR A 59 10.37 8.88 -1.68
CA THR A 59 11.72 9.12 -1.16
C THR A 59 11.83 8.99 0.36
N ASP A 60 10.71 9.13 1.06
CA ASP A 60 10.57 8.98 2.52
C ASP A 60 10.03 7.60 2.92
N PHE A 61 9.87 6.67 1.97
CA PHE A 61 9.46 5.30 2.29
C PHE A 61 10.53 4.62 3.15
N PRO A 62 10.18 3.91 4.23
CA PRO A 62 11.16 3.29 5.11
C PRO A 62 12.07 2.33 4.35
N ALA A 63 13.36 2.30 4.71
CA ALA A 63 14.28 1.27 4.22
C ALA A 63 13.84 -0.12 4.70
N LEU A 64 14.25 -1.14 3.95
CA LEU A 64 13.80 -2.52 4.11
C LEU A 64 14.33 -3.18 5.38
#